data_AF-A0A9D7PDW2-F1
#
_entry.id   AF-A0A9D7PDW2-F1
#
_cell.length_a   1.000
_cell.length_b   1.000
_cell.length_c   1.000
_cell.angle_alpha   90.00
_cell.angle_beta   90.00
_cell.angle_gamma   90.00
#
_symmetry.space_group_name_H-M   'P 1'
#
loop_
_entity.id
_entity.type
_entity.pdbx_description
1 polymer ?
#
loop_
_entity_poly.entity_id
_entity_poly.type
_entity_poly.pdbx_seq_one_letter_code
_entity_poly.pdbx_strand_id
1 'polypeptide(L)'
;MSNIVPAIRSLLFYLVFYLQTAVLAIVIGLIAIVARRRTRLGWALALYWIHSHILALRLIVGIRTDIAGEENIPDGPCIIASKHMSDWDIFALLPGARRPAFVAKKELMDIPFFGQAAMSFDTIRLDRALGSEAIPRMIEEARAASLVAPASSSSPRAPARRRWPTTTIATALSGCTRD
;
A
#
# COMPACT_ATOMS: atom_id res chain seq x y z
N MET A 1 0.70 -35.69 -4.93
CA MET A 1 0.51 -34.97 -6.22
C MET A 1 1.38 -33.73 -6.16
N SER A 2 2.39 -33.63 -7.02
CA SER A 2 3.46 -32.64 -6.94
C SER A 2 2.96 -31.25 -7.38
N ASN A 3 2.95 -30.29 -6.45
CA ASN A 3 2.56 -28.90 -6.67
C ASN A 3 3.62 -28.09 -7.45
N ILE A 4 4.23 -28.69 -8.49
CA ILE A 4 5.36 -28.09 -9.21
C ILE A 4 4.92 -26.88 -10.04
N VAL A 5 3.78 -26.96 -10.72
CA VAL A 5 3.31 -25.85 -11.58
C VAL A 5 2.97 -24.59 -10.76
N PRO A 6 2.21 -24.66 -9.65
CA PRO A 6 2.02 -23.49 -8.77
C PRO A 6 3.33 -22.97 -8.17
N ALA A 7 4.26 -23.85 -7.79
CA ALA A 7 5.56 -23.44 -7.26
C ALA A 7 6.39 -22.65 -8.29
N ILE A 8 6.42 -23.08 -9.55
CA ILE A 8 7.11 -22.37 -10.64
C ILE A 8 6.47 -21.00 -10.89
N ARG A 9 5.13 -20.92 -10.93
CA ARG A 9 4.41 -19.64 -11.10
C ARG A 9 4.74 -18.67 -9.97
N SER A 10 4.72 -19.14 -8.71
CA SER A 10 5.08 -18.33 -7.55
C SER A 10 6.54 -17.88 -7.60
N LEU A 11 7.47 -18.77 -7.94
CA LEU A 11 8.89 -18.43 -8.08
C LEU A 11 9.10 -17.35 -9.15
N LEU A 12 8.49 -17.52 -10.32
CA LEU A 12 8.57 -16.55 -11.41
C LEU A 12 8.02 -15.18 -10.96
N PHE A 13 6.88 -15.18 -10.27
CA PHE A 13 6.31 -13.95 -9.73
C PHE A 13 7.24 -13.27 -8.73
N TYR A 14 7.80 -14.01 -7.76
CA TYR A 14 8.73 -13.44 -6.78
C TYR A 14 10.01 -12.90 -7.43
N LEU A 15 10.54 -13.56 -8.46
CA LEU A 15 11.68 -13.03 -9.21
C LEU A 15 11.34 -11.68 -9.87
N VAL A 16 10.20 -11.60 -10.55
CA VAL A 16 9.73 -10.33 -11.13
C VAL A 16 9.54 -9.28 -10.04
N PHE A 17 8.91 -9.66 -8.92
CA PHE A 17 8.62 -8.76 -7.81
C PHE A 17 9.90 -8.15 -7.21
N TYR A 18 10.86 -8.99 -6.82
CA TYR A 18 12.07 -8.50 -6.16
C TYR A 18 12.96 -7.73 -7.12
N LEU A 19 13.11 -8.17 -8.37
CA LEU A 19 13.90 -7.45 -9.38
C LEU A 19 13.30 -6.08 -9.69
N GLN A 20 12.00 -6.02 -9.97
CA GLN A 20 11.33 -4.76 -10.26
C GLN A 20 11.35 -3.83 -9.05
N THR A 21 11.10 -4.36 -7.85
CA THR A 21 11.13 -3.58 -6.60
C THR A 21 12.51 -3.01 -6.33
N ALA A 22 13.59 -3.80 -6.50
CA ALA A 22 14.96 -3.33 -6.32
C ALA A 22 15.30 -2.19 -7.29
N VAL A 23 14.99 -2.35 -8.58
CA VAL A 23 15.25 -1.32 -9.60
C VAL A 23 14.49 -0.03 -9.28
N LEU A 24 13.18 -0.12 -8.99
CA LEU A 24 12.38 1.06 -8.69
C LEU A 24 12.75 1.70 -7.35
N ALA A 25 13.12 0.91 -6.34
CA ALA A 25 13.62 1.43 -5.08
C ALA A 25 14.90 2.25 -5.26
N ILE A 26 15.83 1.79 -6.10
CA ILE A 26 17.04 2.54 -6.44
C ILE A 26 16.69 3.84 -7.17
N VAL A 27 15.87 3.76 -8.22
CA VAL A 27 15.50 4.95 -9.02
C VAL A 27 14.75 5.98 -8.18
N ILE A 28 13.70 5.57 -7.47
CA ILE A 28 12.90 6.45 -6.63
C ILE A 28 13.73 6.94 -5.44
N GLY A 29 14.55 6.08 -4.84
CA GLY A 29 15.44 6.43 -3.72
C GLY A 29 16.45 7.51 -4.11
N LEU A 30 17.07 7.41 -5.29
CA LEU A 30 17.95 8.45 -5.83
C LEU A 30 17.20 9.76 -6.08
N ILE A 31 16.01 9.70 -6.67
CA ILE A 31 15.14 10.87 -6.84
C ILE A 31 14.83 11.51 -5.48
N ALA A 32 14.53 10.70 -4.47
CA ALA A 32 14.20 11.15 -3.11
C ALA A 32 15.41 11.80 -2.42
N ILE A 33 16.62 11.25 -2.58
CA ILE A 33 17.86 11.83 -2.03
C ILE A 33 18.12 13.21 -2.61
N VAL A 34 17.95 13.38 -3.92
CA VAL A 34 18.19 14.65 -4.61
C VAL A 34 17.08 15.66 -4.32
N ALA A 35 15.82 15.26 -4.45
CA ALA A 35 14.68 16.16 -4.33
C ALA A 35 14.31 16.50 -2.88
N ARG A 36 14.65 15.61 -1.92
CA ARG A 36 14.29 15.69 -0.50
C ARG A 36 12.80 15.91 -0.22
N ARG A 37 11.94 15.52 -1.18
CA ARG A 37 10.48 15.67 -1.11
C ARG A 37 9.80 14.69 -2.05
N ARG A 38 8.51 14.47 -1.84
CA ARG A 38 7.65 13.73 -2.78
C ARG A 38 7.65 14.40 -4.15
N THR A 39 8.04 13.68 -5.19
CA THR A 39 8.01 14.17 -6.58
C THR A 39 6.87 13.54 -7.36
N ARG A 40 6.38 14.23 -8.40
CA ARG A 40 5.37 13.67 -9.31
C ARG A 40 5.89 12.42 -10.03
N LEU A 41 7.15 12.43 -10.45
CA LEU A 41 7.79 11.28 -11.11
C LEU A 41 7.94 10.09 -10.16
N GLY A 42 8.46 10.31 -8.95
CA GLY A 42 8.58 9.24 -7.95
C GLY A 42 7.21 8.62 -7.63
N TRP A 43 6.16 9.44 -7.49
CA TRP A 43 4.80 8.94 -7.29
C TRP A 43 4.26 8.17 -8.50
N ALA A 44 4.50 8.64 -9.72
CA ALA A 44 4.10 7.92 -10.93
C ALA A 44 4.80 6.54 -11.03
N LEU A 45 6.07 6.45 -10.64
CA LEU A 45 6.81 5.18 -10.59
C LEU A 45 6.29 4.24 -9.50
N ALA A 46 5.88 4.77 -8.34
CA ALA A 46 5.22 3.99 -7.31
C ALA A 46 3.85 3.46 -7.77
N LEU A 47 3.06 4.29 -8.50
CA LEU A 47 1.82 3.83 -9.13
C LEU A 47 2.09 2.76 -10.19
N TYR A 48 3.10 2.95 -11.04
CA TYR A 48 3.52 1.94 -12.00
C TYR A 48 3.86 0.61 -11.32
N TRP A 49 4.64 0.65 -10.24
CA TRP A 49 4.98 -0.53 -9.44
C TRP A 49 3.72 -1.29 -8.99
N ILE A 50 2.71 -0.61 -8.46
CA ILE A 50 1.48 -1.28 -8.00
C ILE A 50 0.72 -1.94 -9.16
N HIS A 51 0.44 -1.16 -10.21
CA HIS A 51 -0.39 -1.65 -11.31
C HIS A 51 0.30 -2.79 -12.08
N SER A 52 1.63 -2.73 -12.25
CA SER A 52 2.38 -3.81 -12.87
C SER A 52 2.37 -5.08 -12.03
N HIS A 53 2.40 -4.98 -10.70
CA HIS A 53 2.32 -6.14 -9.82
C HIS A 53 0.93 -6.79 -9.79
N ILE A 54 -0.14 -5.99 -9.79
CA ILE A 54 -1.50 -6.52 -9.94
C ILE A 54 -1.64 -7.26 -11.28
N LEU A 55 -1.09 -6.70 -12.36
CA LEU A 55 -1.08 -7.35 -13.66
C LEU A 55 -0.23 -8.64 -13.65
N ALA A 56 0.95 -8.62 -13.05
CA ALA A 56 1.82 -9.79 -12.92
C ALA A 56 1.17 -10.91 -12.10
N LEU A 57 0.49 -10.58 -11.00
CA LEU A 57 -0.31 -11.55 -10.23
C LEU A 57 -1.40 -12.19 -11.10
N ARG A 58 -2.09 -11.41 -11.93
CA ARG A 58 -3.11 -11.92 -12.84
C ARG A 58 -2.54 -12.82 -13.93
N LEU A 59 -1.44 -12.42 -14.57
CA LEU A 59 -0.85 -13.14 -15.70
C LEU A 59 -0.05 -14.37 -15.26
N ILE A 60 0.80 -14.22 -14.25
CA ILE A 60 1.75 -15.25 -13.82
C ILE A 60 1.12 -16.21 -12.82
N VAL A 61 0.36 -15.69 -11.85
CA VAL A 61 -0.21 -16.51 -10.77
C VAL A 61 -1.66 -16.89 -11.09
N GLY A 62 -2.41 -16.02 -11.74
CA GLY A 62 -3.84 -16.21 -12.05
C GLY A 62 -4.77 -15.55 -11.03
N ILE A 63 -4.24 -14.73 -10.12
CA ILE A 63 -5.02 -14.07 -9.06
C ILE A 63 -5.74 -12.86 -9.65
N ARG A 64 -7.04 -12.76 -9.37
CA ARG A 64 -7.87 -11.61 -9.73
C ARG A 64 -8.17 -10.80 -8.47
N THR A 65 -8.09 -9.48 -8.60
CA THR A 65 -8.39 -8.54 -7.53
C THR A 65 -9.75 -7.94 -7.80
N ASP A 66 -10.64 -8.05 -6.82
CA ASP A 66 -11.93 -7.35 -6.80
C ASP A 66 -11.93 -6.40 -5.59
N ILE A 67 -12.29 -5.15 -5.83
CA ILE A 67 -12.27 -4.09 -4.82
C ILE A 67 -13.69 -3.53 -4.76
N ALA A 68 -14.32 -3.65 -3.60
CA ALA A 68 -15.64 -3.11 -3.33
C ALA A 68 -15.56 -2.08 -2.19
N GLY A 69 -16.47 -1.10 -2.21
CA GLY A 69 -16.58 -0.12 -1.14
C GLY A 69 -15.58 1.04 -1.24
N GLU A 70 -14.97 1.29 -2.40
CA GLU A 70 -14.08 2.44 -2.62
C GLU A 70 -14.83 3.78 -2.47
N GLU A 71 -16.13 3.77 -2.70
CA GLU A 71 -17.05 4.87 -2.44
C GLU A 71 -17.18 5.22 -0.95
N ASN A 72 -16.81 4.30 -0.05
CA ASN A 72 -16.83 4.55 1.40
C ASN A 72 -15.60 5.31 1.89
N ILE A 73 -14.58 5.51 1.04
CA ILE A 73 -13.40 6.28 1.40
C ILE A 73 -13.79 7.78 1.39
N PRO A 74 -13.71 8.48 2.54
CA PRO A 74 -14.12 9.88 2.62
C PRO A 74 -13.18 10.80 1.82
N ASP A 75 -13.70 11.92 1.34
CA ASP A 75 -12.95 12.93 0.55
C ASP A 75 -11.91 13.74 1.38
N GLY A 76 -11.65 13.37 2.63
CA GLY A 76 -10.73 14.04 3.54
C GLY A 76 -9.73 13.09 4.21
N PRO A 77 -8.85 13.60 5.09
CA PRO A 77 -7.90 12.77 5.81
C PRO A 77 -8.63 11.71 6.63
N CYS A 78 -8.25 10.45 6.44
CA CYS A 78 -8.79 9.33 7.18
C CYS A 78 -7.71 8.29 7.45
N ILE A 79 -7.97 7.42 8.43
CA ILE A 79 -7.13 6.27 8.71
C ILE A 79 -7.80 5.06 8.07
N ILE A 80 -7.10 4.40 7.14
CA ILE A 80 -7.51 3.13 6.59
C ILE A 80 -6.83 2.03 7.42
N ALA A 81 -7.61 1.38 8.29
CA ALA A 81 -7.14 0.25 9.08
C ALA A 81 -7.52 -1.06 8.37
N SER A 82 -6.52 -1.85 7.98
CA SER A 82 -6.70 -3.17 7.37
C SER A 82 -5.95 -4.24 8.17
N LYS A 83 -6.52 -5.44 8.21
CA LYS A 83 -5.81 -6.61 8.72
C LYS A 83 -4.72 -6.97 7.73
N HIS A 84 -3.45 -6.83 8.13
CA HIS A 84 -2.33 -7.13 7.25
C HIS A 84 -2.14 -8.65 7.11
N MET A 85 -2.44 -9.20 5.94
CA MET A 85 -2.34 -10.63 5.63
C MET A 85 -1.24 -10.92 4.61
N SER A 86 -0.91 -9.95 3.76
CA SER A 86 0.15 -10.12 2.76
C SER A 86 0.59 -8.77 2.18
N ASP A 87 1.69 -8.78 1.43
CA ASP A 87 2.16 -7.60 0.70
C ASP A 87 1.16 -7.10 -0.34
N TRP A 88 0.22 -7.96 -0.78
CA TRP A 88 -0.86 -7.58 -1.69
C TRP A 88 -1.76 -6.47 -1.12
N ASP A 89 -1.86 -6.35 0.21
CA ASP A 89 -2.68 -5.32 0.85
C ASP A 89 -2.23 -3.91 0.43
N ILE A 90 -0.93 -3.72 0.21
CA ILE A 90 -0.36 -2.47 -0.30
C ILE A 90 -0.87 -2.20 -1.72
N PHE A 91 -0.87 -3.22 -2.58
CA PHE A 91 -1.36 -3.08 -3.95
C PHE A 91 -2.85 -2.78 -4.03
N ALA A 92 -3.65 -3.37 -3.13
CA ALA A 92 -5.09 -3.15 -3.09
C ALA A 92 -5.46 -1.77 -2.56
N LEU A 93 -4.72 -1.25 -1.56
CA LEU A 93 -5.10 -0.02 -0.86
C LEU A 93 -4.53 1.26 -1.49
N LEU A 94 -3.30 1.25 -2.03
CA LEU A 94 -2.69 2.48 -2.57
C LEU A 94 -3.50 3.14 -3.70
N PRO A 95 -4.05 2.40 -4.69
CA PRO A 95 -4.73 3.03 -5.82
C PRO A 95 -5.94 3.89 -5.41
N GLY A 96 -6.66 3.49 -4.36
CA GLY A 96 -7.80 4.25 -3.82
C GLY A 96 -7.37 5.45 -2.95
N ALA A 97 -6.11 5.51 -2.52
CA ALA A 97 -5.59 6.56 -1.65
C ALA A 97 -4.93 7.69 -2.47
N ARG A 98 -5.43 8.93 -2.32
CA ARG A 98 -4.92 10.09 -3.09
C ARG A 98 -3.48 10.46 -2.73
N ARG A 99 -3.20 10.59 -1.43
CA ARG A 99 -1.89 10.90 -0.85
C ARG A 99 -1.72 10.15 0.46
N PRO A 100 -1.50 8.83 0.39
CA PRO A 100 -1.34 8.03 1.59
C PRO A 100 -0.02 8.36 2.31
N ALA A 101 -0.06 8.18 3.62
CA ALA A 101 1.08 8.02 4.52
C ALA A 101 1.01 6.58 5.06
N PHE A 102 2.03 5.76 4.80
CA PHE A 102 2.04 4.35 5.19
C PHE A 102 2.66 4.15 6.55
N VAL A 103 2.11 3.25 7.35
CA VAL A 103 2.79 2.76 8.54
C VAL A 103 3.63 1.55 8.13
N ALA A 104 4.96 1.66 8.23
CA ALA A 104 5.88 0.58 7.91
C ALA A 104 6.82 0.29 9.08
N LYS A 105 7.36 -0.93 9.16
CA LYS A 105 8.32 -1.27 10.21
C LYS A 105 9.59 -0.41 10.07
N LYS A 106 10.19 -0.05 11.20
CA LYS A 106 11.41 0.75 11.25
C LYS A 106 12.55 0.21 10.39
N GLU A 107 12.74 -1.10 10.41
CA GLU A 107 13.88 -1.76 9.75
C GLU A 107 13.80 -1.64 8.22
N LEU A 108 12.60 -1.48 7.65
CA LEU A 108 12.44 -1.25 6.20
C LEU A 108 13.08 0.08 5.77
N MET A 109 13.10 1.07 6.67
CA MET A 109 13.67 2.38 6.37
C MET A 109 15.21 2.37 6.39
N ASP A 110 15.82 1.30 6.90
CA ASP A 110 17.26 1.13 6.96
C ASP A 110 17.81 0.42 5.71
N ILE A 111 16.93 -0.08 4.83
CA ILE A 111 17.29 -0.66 3.54
C ILE A 111 17.77 0.45 2.59
N PRO A 112 18.99 0.38 2.02
CA PRO A 112 19.49 1.39 1.11
C PRO A 112 18.57 1.63 -0.09
N PHE A 113 18.36 2.90 -0.43
CA PHE A 113 17.47 3.44 -1.47
C PHE A 113 15.98 3.19 -1.22
N PHE A 114 15.59 1.99 -0.80
CA PHE A 114 14.21 1.66 -0.47
C PHE A 114 13.69 2.54 0.67
N GLY A 115 14.47 2.71 1.75
CA GLY A 115 14.08 3.56 2.87
C GLY A 115 13.87 5.01 2.45
N GLN A 116 14.75 5.55 1.62
CA GLN A 116 14.61 6.92 1.09
C GLN A 116 13.40 7.04 0.17
N ALA A 117 13.14 6.03 -0.68
CA ALA A 117 11.96 5.98 -1.53
C ALA A 117 10.69 5.98 -0.67
N ALA A 118 10.60 5.10 0.32
CA ALA A 118 9.45 4.99 1.22
C ALA A 118 9.22 6.28 2.03
N MET A 119 10.26 6.84 2.64
CA MET A 119 10.18 8.10 3.41
C MET A 119 9.74 9.29 2.54
N SER A 120 10.05 9.28 1.23
CA SER A 120 9.59 10.32 0.31
C SER A 120 8.08 10.34 0.07
N PHE A 121 7.37 9.29 0.50
CA PHE A 121 5.91 9.14 0.44
C PHE A 121 5.25 9.26 1.81
N ASP A 122 5.85 10.05 2.71
CA ASP A 122 5.27 10.38 4.02
C ASP A 122 5.07 9.13 4.91
N THR A 123 5.94 8.12 4.75
CA THR A 123 5.88 6.87 5.53
C THR A 123 6.19 7.12 7.00
N ILE A 124 5.27 6.67 7.86
CA ILE A 124 5.32 6.65 9.33
C ILE A 124 6.10 5.42 9.77
N ARG A 125 7.12 5.64 10.59
CA ARG A 125 8.07 4.60 10.99
C ARG A 125 7.63 3.97 12.30
N LEU A 126 7.14 2.72 12.26
CA LEU A 126 6.72 2.00 13.45
C LEU A 126 7.87 1.24 14.09
N ASP A 127 8.33 1.71 15.24
CA ASP A 127 9.29 1.02 16.10
C ASP A 127 8.53 0.20 17.17
N ARG A 128 8.51 -1.13 16.98
CA ARG A 128 7.80 -2.04 17.89
C ARG A 128 8.55 -2.30 19.19
N ALA A 129 9.85 -1.98 19.25
CA ALA A 129 10.64 -2.12 20.48
C ALA A 129 10.17 -1.14 21.57
N LEU A 130 9.45 -0.08 21.20
CA LEU A 130 8.85 0.89 22.10
C LEU A 130 7.62 0.35 22.88
N GLY A 131 7.17 -0.88 22.59
CA GLY A 131 6.07 -1.52 23.33
C GLY A 131 4.79 -0.69 23.30
N SER A 132 4.27 -0.34 24.48
CA SER A 132 3.03 0.43 24.65
C SER A 132 3.10 1.85 24.09
N GLU A 133 4.30 2.42 23.91
CA GLU A 133 4.47 3.76 23.34
C GLU A 133 4.41 3.81 21.81
N ALA A 134 4.51 2.66 21.13
CA ALA A 134 4.58 2.62 19.67
C ALA A 134 3.29 3.17 19.02
N ILE A 135 2.12 2.82 19.55
CA ILE A 135 0.83 3.24 19.00
C ILE A 135 0.54 4.73 19.24
N PRO A 136 0.70 5.29 20.46
CA PRO A 136 0.56 6.72 20.67
C PRO A 136 1.44 7.57 19.73
N ARG A 137 2.71 7.21 19.56
CA ARG A 137 3.63 7.92 18.65
C ARG A 137 3.19 7.82 17.18
N MET A 138 2.80 6.63 16.74
CA MET A 138 2.27 6.42 15.39
C MET A 138 1.02 7.30 15.14
N ILE A 139 0.13 7.43 16.12
CA ILE A 139 -1.06 8.29 16.01
C ILE A 139 -0.67 9.77 15.91
N GLU A 140 0.35 10.21 16.64
CA GLU A 140 0.87 11.58 16.57
C GLU A 140 1.48 11.88 15.19
N GLU A 141 2.32 10.97 14.67
CA GLU A 141 2.87 11.09 13.31
C GLU A 141 1.77 11.07 12.24
N ALA A 142 0.73 10.23 12.40
CA ALA A 142 -0.41 10.20 11.50
C ALA A 142 -1.21 11.50 11.51
N ARG A 143 -1.38 12.14 12.68
CA ARG A 143 -1.99 13.48 12.75
C ARG A 143 -1.14 14.51 12.01
N ALA A 144 0.18 14.51 12.22
CA ALA A 144 1.07 15.43 11.52
C ALA A 144 1.00 15.25 9.99
N ALA A 145 1.01 14.00 9.50
CA ALA A 145 0.89 13.71 8.07
C ALA A 145 -0.45 14.18 7.48
N SER A 146 -1.54 14.09 8.24
CA SER A 146 -2.86 14.53 7.78
C SER A 146 -2.98 16.04 7.55
N LEU A 147 -2.14 16.84 8.22
CA LEU A 147 -2.10 18.31 8.08
C LEU A 147 -1.35 18.75 6.81
N VAL A 148 -0.43 17.92 6.31
CA VAL A 148 0.38 18.20 5.11
C VAL A 148 -0.35 17.80 3.82
N ALA A 149 -1.29 16.85 3.90
CA ALA A 149 -2.16 16.51 2.79
C ALA A 149 -3.06 17.71 2.46
N PRO A 150 -3.05 18.25 1.22
CA PRO A 150 -3.89 19.37 0.89
C PRO A 150 -5.36 18.99 1.10
N ALA A 151 -6.03 19.74 1.97
CA ALA A 151 -7.48 19.77 2.00
C ALA A 151 -7.95 20.19 0.60
N SER A 152 -8.84 19.40 0.00
CA SER A 152 -9.45 19.61 -1.33
C SER A 152 -8.62 19.24 -2.56
N SER A 153 -8.95 18.10 -3.16
CA SER A 153 -9.24 18.10 -4.60
C SER A 153 -10.74 17.81 -4.76
N SER A 154 -11.45 18.80 -5.28
CA SER A 154 -12.90 18.92 -5.38
C SER A 154 -13.51 18.03 -6.48
N SER A 155 -13.36 16.71 -6.38
CA SER A 155 -14.23 15.79 -7.12
C SER A 155 -15.23 15.22 -6.11
N PRO A 156 -16.53 15.53 -6.22
CA PRO A 156 -17.51 15.01 -5.27
C PRO A 156 -17.63 13.50 -5.47
N ARG A 157 -17.21 12.70 -4.48
CA ARG A 157 -17.72 11.33 -4.36
C ARG A 157 -19.09 11.44 -3.67
N ALA A 158 -20.11 10.83 -4.26
CA ALA A 158 -21.50 10.98 -3.81
C ALA A 158 -21.63 10.66 -2.30
N PRO A 159 -22.47 11.40 -1.54
CA PRO A 159 -22.54 11.22 -0.10
C PRO A 159 -23.10 9.83 0.24
N ALA A 160 -22.28 8.99 0.86
CA ALA A 160 -22.72 7.73 1.42
C ALA A 160 -23.74 7.98 2.54
N ARG A 161 -25.01 7.65 2.31
CA ARG A 161 -26.04 7.64 3.34
C ARG A 161 -25.73 6.50 4.32
N ARG A 162 -25.56 6.87 5.60
CA ARG A 162 -25.23 6.02 6.75
C ARG A 162 -26.05 4.72 6.84
N ARG A 163 -25.40 3.63 7.26
CA ARG A 163 -25.58 2.92 8.56
C ARG A 163 -24.57 1.77 8.59
N TRP A 164 -23.62 1.78 9.53
CA TRP A 164 -22.65 0.70 9.68
C TRP A 164 -23.29 -0.46 10.46
N PRO A 165 -23.52 -1.64 9.87
CA PRO A 165 -23.66 -2.85 10.66
C PRO A 165 -22.26 -3.24 11.17
N THR A 166 -22.17 -3.60 12.44
CA THR A 166 -20.96 -3.89 13.22
C THR A 166 -20.15 -5.11 12.73
N THR A 167 -20.30 -5.53 11.48
CA THR A 167 -19.75 -6.78 10.94
C THR A 167 -19.14 -6.63 9.53
N THR A 168 -19.19 -5.47 8.89
CA THR A 168 -18.62 -5.31 7.54
C THR A 168 -17.19 -4.73 7.59
N ILE A 169 -16.22 -5.60 7.90
CA ILE A 169 -14.91 -5.52 7.26
C ILE A 169 -15.11 -6.19 5.91
N ALA A 170 -14.93 -5.46 4.81
CA ALA A 170 -15.05 -6.00 3.45
C ALA A 170 -14.07 -7.17 3.26
N THR A 171 -14.56 -8.36 3.57
CA THR A 171 -13.96 -9.65 3.32
C THR A 171 -14.83 -10.26 2.23
N ALA A 172 -14.48 -10.02 0.98
CA ALA A 172 -15.02 -10.80 -0.13
C ALA A 172 -14.32 -12.17 -0.10
N LEU A 173 -14.74 -13.02 0.84
CA LEU A 173 -14.53 -14.46 0.80
C LEU A 173 -15.92 -15.10 0.65
N SER A 174 -16.43 -15.05 -0.57
CA SER A 174 -17.49 -15.95 -1.02
C SER A 174 -17.01 -16.63 -2.29
N GLY A 175 -16.68 -17.93 -2.18
CA GLY A 175 -16.54 -18.83 -3.33
C GLY A 175 -15.13 -19.07 -3.83
N CYS A 176 -14.30 -19.75 -3.03
CA CYS A 176 -13.29 -20.65 -3.59
C CYS A 176 -13.72 -22.08 -3.21
N THR A 177 -14.82 -22.55 -3.81
CA THR A 177 -15.10 -23.98 -3.87
C THR A 177 -14.12 -24.58 -4.86
N ARG A 178 -13.31 -25.52 -4.38
CA ARG A 178 -12.69 -26.52 -5.24
C ARG A 178 -13.83 -27.30 -5.89
N ASP A 179 -13.89 -27.23 -7.22
CA ASP A 179 -14.26 -28.35 -8.07
C ASP A 179 -13.10 -28.57 -9.06
#